data_AF-A0A7Y1UY51-F1
#
_entry.id   AF-A0A7Y1UY51-F1
#
_cell.length_a   1.000
_cell.length_b   1.000
_cell.length_c   1.000
_cell.angle_alpha   90.00
_cell.angle_beta   90.00
_cell.angle_gamma   90.00
#
_symmetry.space_group_name_H-M   'P 1'
#
loop_
_entity.id
_entity.type
_entity.pdbx_description
1 polymer ?
#
loop_
_entity_poly.entity_id
_entity_poly.type
_entity_poly.pdbx_seq_one_letter_code
_entity_poly.pdbx_strand_id
1 'polypeptide(L)'
;MGLAHLEWDGVGDGTQRFKLDLGTNQYYRWAVGSGESDERYGMQLMSDTTHVSGLEGPLAERSRGRTVLNIPSEMFDKDGTHVQLMSYRNELMHSPALSNPVRVPTYAGSGRDPEAWLPELAFATDAGSAAPSRYRATPPMSESLFLGAIVSALPKLLPGVGSLVRNVLPQAGEFASNLLNTLRQSGSGGGSDQSPTASTDPASIIRQILEALAGSASPGAAPAPGATTSPAAAAPGQQAQASSYAEAQALPIAALLPLLQSVLTP
;
A
#
# COMPACT_ATOMS: atom_id res chain seq x y z
N MET A 1 -4.73 -8.67 -0.69
CA MET A 1 -3.44 -8.06 -0.30
C MET A 1 -3.58 -7.59 1.14
N GLY A 2 -2.53 -7.75 1.96
CA GLY A 2 -2.51 -7.15 3.30
C GLY A 2 -2.36 -5.64 3.19
N LEU A 3 -3.04 -4.90 4.05
CA LEU A 3 -2.93 -3.45 4.18
C LEU A 3 -2.47 -3.15 5.61
N ALA A 4 -1.61 -2.17 5.78
CA ALA A 4 -1.28 -1.63 7.08
C ALA A 4 -1.33 -0.11 6.99
N HIS A 5 -2.37 0.49 7.55
CA HIS A 5 -2.51 1.93 7.66
C HIS A 5 -2.43 2.34 9.12
N LEU A 6 -1.69 3.41 9.38
CA LEU A 6 -1.50 3.99 10.69
C LEU A 6 -1.73 5.49 10.57
N GLU A 7 -2.57 6.04 11.43
CA GLU A 7 -2.88 7.46 11.50
C GLU A 7 -2.76 7.91 12.96
N TRP A 8 -2.06 9.01 13.20
CA TRP A 8 -1.99 9.60 14.54
C TRP A 8 -3.30 10.31 14.87
N ASP A 9 -3.91 9.96 16.00
CA ASP A 9 -5.22 10.47 16.44
C ASP A 9 -5.08 11.56 17.52
N GLY A 10 -3.98 11.57 18.27
CA GLY A 10 -3.71 12.58 19.29
C GLY A 10 -2.99 12.03 20.52
N VAL A 11 -3.05 12.78 21.62
CA VAL A 11 -2.48 12.42 22.92
C VAL A 11 -3.60 12.28 23.94
N GLY A 12 -3.54 11.25 24.79
CA GLY A 12 -4.48 11.08 25.91
C GLY A 12 -3.92 10.16 26.99
N ASP A 13 -4.18 10.47 28.26
CA ASP A 13 -3.82 9.65 29.43
C ASP A 13 -2.34 9.20 29.47
N GLY A 14 -1.42 10.08 29.04
CA GLY A 14 0.02 9.75 28.98
C GLY A 14 0.38 8.77 27.86
N THR A 15 -0.50 8.60 26.88
CA THR A 15 -0.28 7.76 25.68
C THR A 15 -0.49 8.55 24.40
N GLN A 16 0.24 8.17 23.36
CA GLN A 16 0.02 8.56 21.98
C GLN A 16 -1.00 7.60 21.36
N ARG A 17 -2.10 8.15 20.83
CA ARG A 17 -3.19 7.38 20.24
C ARG A 17 -3.05 7.32 18.74
N PHE A 18 -3.21 6.12 18.19
CA PHE A 18 -3.19 5.88 16.76
C PHE A 18 -4.42 5.11 16.32
N LYS A 19 -4.99 5.47 15.17
CA LYS A 19 -5.98 4.67 14.46
C LYS A 19 -5.25 3.73 13.51
N LEU A 20 -5.66 2.47 13.51
CA LEU A 20 -5.06 1.40 12.73
C LEU A 20 -6.11 0.81 11.82
N ASP A 21 -5.69 0.46 10.61
CA ASP A 21 -6.44 -0.36 9.69
C ASP A 21 -5.53 -1.44 9.09
N LEU A 22 -5.76 -2.70 9.47
CA LEU A 22 -5.02 -3.87 9.02
C LEU A 22 -5.65 -4.55 7.78
N GLY A 23 -6.80 -4.06 7.31
CA GLY A 23 -7.59 -4.70 6.26
C GLY A 23 -7.96 -6.15 6.62
N THR A 24 -7.36 -7.11 5.91
CA THR A 24 -7.60 -8.57 6.12
C THR A 24 -6.63 -9.22 7.10
N ASN A 25 -5.60 -8.50 7.57
CA ASN A 25 -4.64 -9.01 8.54
C ASN A 25 -5.22 -8.94 9.95
N GLN A 26 -4.82 -9.87 10.82
CA GLN A 26 -5.37 -10.02 12.17
C GLN A 26 -4.35 -9.81 13.28
N TYR A 27 -3.06 -9.90 12.94
CA TYR A 27 -1.96 -9.75 13.88
C TYR A 27 -1.14 -8.54 13.47
N TYR A 28 -0.54 -7.86 14.44
CA TYR A 28 0.32 -6.73 14.17
C TYR A 28 1.40 -6.57 15.24
N ARG A 29 2.45 -5.83 14.89
CA ARG A 29 3.42 -5.29 15.83
C ARG A 29 3.74 -3.86 15.39
N TRP A 30 4.21 -3.05 16.31
CA TRP A 30 4.63 -1.69 16.02
C TRP A 30 6.07 -1.48 16.47
N ALA A 31 6.74 -0.53 15.84
CA ALA A 31 8.09 -0.11 16.18
C ALA A 31 8.13 1.41 16.31
N VAL A 32 8.94 1.90 17.25
CA VAL A 32 9.25 3.32 17.45
C VAL A 32 10.72 3.55 17.12
N GLY A 33 11.03 4.65 16.43
CA GLY A 33 12.39 4.93 15.97
C GLY A 33 12.59 6.34 15.43
N SER A 34 13.76 6.61 14.87
CA SER A 34 14.17 7.96 14.43
C SER A 34 13.48 8.43 13.15
N GLY A 35 12.89 7.48 12.39
CA GLY A 35 12.23 7.73 11.11
C GLY A 35 13.15 7.49 9.91
N GLU A 36 14.44 7.25 10.14
CA GLU A 36 15.33 6.76 9.08
C GLU A 36 14.79 5.43 8.55
N SER A 37 14.70 5.35 7.22
CA SER A 37 14.03 4.26 6.52
C SER A 37 14.91 3.74 5.40
N ASP A 38 15.10 2.43 5.35
CA ASP A 38 15.74 1.73 4.25
C ASP A 38 14.67 1.16 3.31
N GLU A 39 14.91 1.22 2.00
CA GLU A 39 14.11 0.45 1.06
C GLU A 39 14.59 -1.01 1.05
N ARG A 40 13.76 -1.93 1.56
CA ARG A 40 14.01 -3.37 1.50
C ARG A 40 12.85 -4.07 0.81
N TYR A 41 13.17 -4.81 -0.25
CA TYR A 41 12.16 -5.53 -1.05
C TYR A 41 11.05 -4.62 -1.61
N GLY A 42 11.39 -3.38 -1.95
CA GLY A 42 10.42 -2.38 -2.45
C GLY A 42 9.49 -1.80 -1.38
N MET A 43 9.82 -1.99 -0.10
CA MET A 43 9.07 -1.45 1.03
C MET A 43 10.00 -0.59 1.88
N GLN A 44 9.50 0.55 2.37
CA GLN A 44 10.22 1.38 3.33
C GLN A 44 10.12 0.74 4.71
N LEU A 45 11.26 0.33 5.27
CA LEU A 45 11.37 -0.23 6.61
C LEU A 45 12.21 0.70 7.47
N MET A 46 11.70 1.07 8.64
CA MET A 46 12.44 1.88 9.59
C MET A 46 13.70 1.11 10.05
N SER A 47 14.87 1.72 9.87
CA SER A 47 16.17 1.07 10.09
C SER A 47 16.64 1.17 11.54
N ASP A 48 16.41 2.33 12.16
CA ASP A 48 16.84 2.64 13.52
C ASP A 48 15.65 2.68 14.47
N THR A 49 15.35 1.52 15.06
CA THR A 49 14.23 1.31 15.99
C THR A 49 14.73 1.24 17.42
N THR A 50 14.21 2.10 18.30
CA THR A 50 14.51 2.08 19.74
C THR A 50 13.62 1.07 20.48
N HIS A 51 12.38 0.92 20.04
CA HIS A 51 11.41 0.01 20.65
C HIS A 51 10.66 -0.79 19.59
N VAL A 52 10.39 -2.05 19.89
CA VAL A 52 9.56 -2.94 19.08
C VAL A 52 8.61 -3.70 19.99
N SER A 53 7.33 -3.69 19.66
CA SER A 53 6.32 -4.41 20.42
C SER A 53 6.42 -5.93 20.21
N GLY A 54 5.82 -6.68 21.13
CA GLY A 54 5.45 -8.06 20.87
C GLY A 54 4.42 -8.16 19.74
N LEU A 55 4.14 -9.38 19.29
CA LEU A 55 3.05 -9.64 18.36
C LEU A 55 1.72 -9.51 19.10
N GLU A 56 0.88 -8.59 18.65
CA GLU A 56 -0.46 -8.33 19.16
C GLU A 56 -1.52 -8.93 18.21
N GLY A 57 -2.62 -9.43 18.78
CA GLY A 57 -3.71 -10.06 18.04
C GLY A 57 -4.13 -11.42 18.63
N PRO A 58 -5.08 -12.12 17.98
CA PRO A 58 -5.81 -11.68 16.79
C PRO A 58 -6.82 -10.57 17.10
N LEU A 59 -6.95 -9.60 16.19
CA LEU A 59 -8.06 -8.66 16.23
C LEU A 59 -9.38 -9.39 15.93
N ALA A 60 -10.42 -9.05 16.69
CA ALA A 60 -11.75 -9.64 16.48
C ALA A 60 -12.27 -9.32 15.06
N GLU A 61 -12.76 -10.32 14.33
CA GLU A 61 -13.20 -10.16 12.94
C GLU A 61 -14.25 -9.05 12.75
N ARG A 62 -15.09 -8.82 13.76
CA ARG A 62 -16.08 -7.74 13.79
C ARG A 62 -15.47 -6.34 13.60
N SER A 63 -14.21 -6.13 13.97
CA SER A 63 -13.52 -4.85 13.81
C SER A 63 -13.00 -4.64 12.40
N ARG A 64 -12.93 -5.71 11.58
CA ARG A 64 -12.37 -5.70 10.22
C ARG A 64 -10.96 -5.10 10.18
N GLY A 65 -10.12 -5.51 11.15
CA GLY A 65 -8.74 -5.02 11.24
C GLY A 65 -8.61 -3.57 11.74
N ARG A 66 -9.70 -2.91 12.15
CA ARG A 66 -9.65 -1.54 12.68
C ARG A 66 -9.58 -1.54 14.19
N THR A 67 -8.65 -0.81 14.76
CA THR A 67 -8.49 -0.67 16.21
C THR A 67 -7.83 0.66 16.56
N VAL A 68 -7.75 0.94 17.87
CA VAL A 68 -6.96 2.05 18.41
C VAL A 68 -5.76 1.46 19.15
N LEU A 69 -4.57 1.95 18.83
CA LEU A 69 -3.33 1.62 19.53
C LEU A 69 -2.96 2.78 20.43
N ASN A 70 -2.65 2.47 21.69
CA ASN A 70 -2.17 3.44 22.66
C ASN A 70 -0.72 3.08 22.98
N ILE A 71 0.23 3.90 22.54
CA ILE A 71 1.65 3.73 22.84
C ILE A 71 2.01 4.69 23.97
N PRO A 72 2.64 4.26 25.08
CA PRO A 72 3.09 5.14 26.15
C PRO A 72 3.92 6.32 25.62
N SER A 73 3.59 7.55 26.04
CA SER A 73 4.29 8.76 25.58
C SER A 73 5.78 8.75 25.97
N GLU A 74 6.14 8.02 27.03
CA GLU A 74 7.53 7.85 27.49
C GLU A 74 8.42 7.08 26.50
N MET A 75 7.84 6.32 25.56
CA MET A 75 8.60 5.64 24.51
C MET A 75 9.03 6.58 23.38
N PHE A 76 8.48 7.80 23.37
CA PHE A 76 8.80 8.82 22.38
C PHE A 76 9.78 9.82 22.97
N ASP A 77 11.06 9.56 22.78
CA ASP A 77 12.14 10.47 23.12
C ASP A 77 12.64 11.22 21.88
N LYS A 78 13.78 11.90 22.02
CA LYS A 78 14.45 12.61 20.92
C LYS A 78 14.88 11.70 19.76
N ASP A 79 15.09 10.41 20.04
CA ASP A 79 15.59 9.41 19.09
C ASP A 79 14.43 8.55 18.55
N GLY A 80 13.29 8.47 19.25
CA GLY A 80 12.07 7.77 18.89
C GLY A 80 10.93 8.71 18.51
N THR A 81 10.99 9.34 17.34
CA THR A 81 9.98 10.33 16.90
C THR A 81 8.98 9.80 15.87
N HIS A 82 9.15 8.56 15.38
CA HIS A 82 8.29 7.94 14.37
C HIS A 82 7.78 6.58 14.83
N VAL A 83 6.58 6.22 14.38
CA VAL A 83 5.99 4.88 14.56
C VAL A 83 5.79 4.22 13.21
N GLN A 84 6.14 2.94 13.12
CA GLN A 84 5.79 2.11 11.98
C GLN A 84 5.00 0.88 12.42
N LEU A 85 3.97 0.54 11.66
CA LEU A 85 3.13 -0.64 11.87
C LEU A 85 3.52 -1.75 10.91
N MET A 86 3.62 -2.97 11.42
CA MET A 86 3.78 -4.20 10.64
C MET A 86 2.61 -5.13 10.94
N SER A 87 1.90 -5.57 9.91
CA SER A 87 0.74 -6.46 10.07
C SER A 87 0.95 -7.81 9.39
N TYR A 88 0.27 -8.83 9.91
CA TYR A 88 0.39 -10.21 9.48
C TYR A 88 -0.97 -10.90 9.44
N ARG A 89 -1.07 -11.90 8.57
CA ARG A 89 -2.27 -12.71 8.43
C ARG A 89 -2.47 -13.66 9.62
N ASN A 90 -1.39 -14.16 10.21
CA ASN A 90 -1.40 -15.16 11.28
C ASN A 90 -0.24 -14.94 12.28
N GLU A 91 -0.24 -15.73 13.36
CA GLU A 91 0.81 -15.72 14.39
C GLU A 91 2.21 -16.12 13.86
N LEU A 92 2.26 -16.88 12.77
CA LEU A 92 3.48 -17.27 12.06
C LEU A 92 4.03 -16.15 11.16
N MET A 93 3.49 -14.93 11.26
CA MET A 93 3.94 -13.75 10.54
C MET A 93 3.85 -13.86 9.00
N HIS A 94 2.88 -14.62 8.48
CA HIS A 94 2.65 -14.71 7.04
C HIS A 94 2.04 -13.43 6.45
N SER A 95 2.39 -13.16 5.18
CA SER A 95 1.88 -12.02 4.40
C SER A 95 2.10 -10.67 5.08
N PRO A 96 3.37 -10.28 5.33
CA PRO A 96 3.68 -9.02 5.98
C PRO A 96 3.18 -7.84 5.14
N ALA A 97 2.59 -6.85 5.80
CA ALA A 97 2.32 -5.54 5.22
C ALA A 97 2.84 -4.45 6.18
N LEU A 98 3.48 -3.44 5.60
CA LEU A 98 4.12 -2.33 6.31
C LEU A 98 3.32 -1.06 6.09
N SER A 99 3.13 -0.26 7.15
CA SER A 99 2.68 1.12 7.00
C SER A 99 3.86 2.02 6.65
N ASN A 100 3.57 3.20 6.13
CA ASN A 100 4.55 4.28 6.15
C ASN A 100 4.87 4.66 7.61
N PRO A 101 6.11 5.09 7.93
CA PRO A 101 6.42 5.68 9.21
C PRO A 101 5.59 6.94 9.44
N VAL A 102 4.93 7.04 10.59
CA VAL A 102 4.13 8.19 10.99
C VAL A 102 4.91 8.97 12.03
N ARG A 103 5.18 10.25 11.74
CA ARG A 103 5.85 11.14 12.69
C ARG A 103 4.90 11.51 13.83
N VAL A 104 5.39 11.37 15.06
CA VAL A 104 4.64 11.71 16.27
C VAL A 104 5.12 13.06 16.77
N PRO A 105 4.20 14.00 17.07
CA PRO A 105 4.57 15.24 17.74
C PRO A 105 5.09 14.92 19.15
N THR A 106 6.42 14.92 19.31
CA THR A 106 7.04 14.84 20.62
C THR A 106 6.97 16.22 21.26
N TYR A 107 6.07 16.37 22.23
CA TYR A 107 6.12 17.51 23.15
C TYR A 107 7.27 17.25 24.12
N ALA A 108 8.50 17.50 23.66
CA ALA A 108 9.68 17.39 24.48
C ALA A 108 9.45 18.26 25.72
N GLY A 109 9.39 17.60 26.88
CA GLY A 109 9.05 18.21 28.15
C GLY A 109 9.87 19.46 28.43
N SER A 110 9.28 20.60 28.11
CA SER A 110 9.36 21.74 28.99
C SER A 110 7.96 21.86 29.55
N GLY A 111 7.81 21.88 30.87
CA GLY A 111 6.59 22.34 31.54
C GLY A 111 6.36 23.84 31.27
N ARG A 112 6.44 24.24 30.01
CA ARG A 112 6.03 25.53 29.48
C ARG A 112 4.58 25.37 29.10
N ASP A 113 3.81 26.36 29.52
CA ASP A 113 2.37 26.43 29.37
C ASP A 113 1.90 25.89 28.02
N PRO A 114 0.79 25.13 27.99
CA PRO A 114 0.14 24.70 26.76
C PRO A 114 -0.24 25.85 25.80
N GLU A 115 -0.12 27.09 26.26
CA GLU A 115 -0.42 28.33 25.53
C GLU A 115 0.78 28.85 24.69
N ALA A 116 2.01 28.42 24.97
CA ALA A 116 3.22 28.98 24.36
C ALA A 116 3.62 28.39 22.98
N TRP A 117 2.86 27.41 22.48
CA TRP A 117 3.12 26.73 21.19
C TRP A 117 1.97 26.84 20.20
N LEU A 118 0.97 27.66 20.49
CA LEU A 118 0.40 28.42 19.39
C LEU A 118 1.61 29.16 18.80
N PRO A 119 1.99 28.95 17.53
CA PRO A 119 2.90 29.89 16.90
C PRO A 119 2.29 31.23 17.24
N GLU A 120 3.06 32.13 17.86
CA GLU A 120 2.65 33.51 17.95
C GLU A 120 2.34 33.83 16.50
N LEU A 121 1.04 33.85 16.18
CA LEU A 121 0.52 34.43 14.97
C LEU A 121 0.82 35.89 15.24
N ALA A 122 2.10 36.24 15.10
CA ALA A 122 2.54 37.53 14.69
C ALA A 122 1.85 37.68 13.34
N PHE A 123 0.57 38.06 13.40
CA PHE A 123 0.08 39.14 12.59
C PHE A 123 1.11 40.24 12.80
N ALA A 124 2.21 40.15 12.06
CA ALA A 124 3.06 41.27 11.81
C ALA A 124 2.09 42.27 11.21
N THR A 125 1.57 43.15 12.07
CA THR A 125 1.07 44.46 11.70
C THR A 125 2.27 45.24 11.18
N ASP A 126 2.87 44.72 10.11
CA ASP A 126 3.76 45.47 9.27
C ASP A 126 2.81 46.39 8.52
N ALA A 127 2.63 47.59 9.06
CA ALA A 127 1.88 48.69 8.44
C ALA A 127 2.63 49.23 7.19
N GLY A 128 3.37 48.37 6.50
CA GLY A 128 4.13 48.63 5.29
C GLY A 128 3.45 48.02 4.09
N SER A 129 2.42 48.70 3.58
CA SER A 129 2.02 48.67 2.17
C SER A 129 2.04 47.29 1.48
N ALA A 130 1.30 46.32 2.01
CA ALA A 130 0.94 45.13 1.25
C ALA A 130 -0.01 45.55 0.11
N ALA A 131 0.50 45.54 -1.13
CA ALA A 131 -0.35 45.61 -2.31
C ALA A 131 -1.44 44.54 -2.19
N PRO A 132 -2.72 44.85 -2.51
CA PRO A 132 -3.82 43.92 -2.33
C PRO A 132 -3.56 42.68 -3.18
N SER A 133 -3.18 41.58 -2.52
CA SER A 133 -3.15 40.26 -3.09
C SER A 133 -4.59 39.90 -3.44
N ARG A 134 -4.98 40.25 -4.67
CA ARG A 134 -6.27 39.89 -5.24
C ARG A 134 -6.33 38.37 -5.27
N TYR A 135 -7.08 37.82 -4.34
CA TYR A 135 -7.51 36.43 -4.38
C TYR A 135 -8.17 36.19 -5.74
N ARG A 136 -7.41 35.63 -6.68
CA ARG A 136 -7.93 35.23 -7.98
C ARG A 136 -8.64 33.92 -7.74
N ALA A 137 -9.92 34.00 -7.38
CA ALA A 137 -10.78 32.84 -7.27
C ALA A 137 -10.65 32.05 -8.58
N THR A 138 -9.98 30.91 -8.53
CA THR A 138 -9.92 29.98 -9.64
C THR A 138 -11.37 29.54 -9.87
N PRO A 139 -11.99 29.85 -11.02
CA PRO A 139 -13.37 29.47 -11.24
C PRO A 139 -13.46 27.94 -11.11
N PRO A 140 -14.48 27.41 -10.40
CA PRO A 140 -14.67 25.97 -10.32
C PRO A 140 -14.81 25.44 -11.75
N MET A 141 -13.80 24.69 -12.21
CA MET A 141 -13.88 24.05 -13.51
C MET A 141 -15.00 23.01 -13.42
N SER A 142 -16.08 23.25 -14.15
CA SER A 142 -17.22 22.35 -14.22
C SER A 142 -16.79 20.99 -14.78
N GLU A 143 -17.15 19.89 -14.10
CA GLU A 143 -16.86 18.49 -14.49
C GLU A 143 -17.20 18.18 -15.96
N SER A 144 -18.15 18.91 -16.54
CA SER A 144 -18.54 18.84 -17.95
C SER A 144 -17.42 19.17 -18.94
N LEU A 145 -16.49 20.08 -18.60
CA LEU A 145 -15.36 20.43 -19.47
C LEU A 145 -14.29 19.32 -19.46
N PHE A 146 -14.14 18.60 -18.34
CA PHE A 146 -13.21 17.49 -18.23
C PHE A 146 -13.69 16.28 -19.05
N LEU A 147 -14.98 15.91 -18.93
CA LEU A 147 -15.55 14.82 -19.72
C LEU A 147 -15.57 15.15 -21.23
N GLY A 148 -15.86 16.39 -21.60
CA GLY A 148 -15.79 16.84 -23.00
C GLY A 148 -14.38 16.73 -23.60
N ALA A 149 -13.34 17.02 -22.82
CA ALA A 149 -11.95 16.89 -23.26
C ALA A 149 -11.55 15.42 -23.49
N ILE A 150 -12.02 14.49 -22.66
CA ILE A 150 -11.72 13.05 -22.82
C ILE A 150 -12.42 12.48 -24.07
N VAL A 151 -13.70 12.79 -24.26
CA VAL A 151 -14.48 12.30 -25.42
C VAL A 151 -13.92 12.85 -26.73
N SER A 152 -13.45 14.10 -26.76
CA SER A 152 -12.86 14.72 -27.95
C SER A 152 -11.40 14.28 -28.21
N ALA A 153 -10.70 13.73 -27.23
CA ALA A 153 -9.36 13.17 -27.39
C ALA A 153 -9.37 11.71 -27.90
N LEU A 154 -10.46 10.97 -27.66
CA LEU A 154 -10.59 9.55 -28.03
C LEU A 154 -10.38 9.27 -29.55
N PRO A 155 -10.91 10.07 -30.49
CA PRO A 155 -10.70 9.87 -31.93
C PRO A 155 -9.23 9.98 -32.35
N LYS A 156 -8.43 10.75 -31.61
CA LYS A 156 -7.02 11.00 -31.93
C LYS A 156 -6.09 9.87 -31.48
N LEU A 157 -6.55 9.00 -30.60
CA LEU A 157 -5.79 7.85 -30.09
C LEU A 157 -5.98 6.59 -30.94
N LEU A 158 -7.05 6.52 -31.75
CA LEU A 158 -7.41 5.38 -32.60
C LEU A 158 -6.33 4.92 -33.61
N PRO A 159 -5.51 5.78 -34.24
CA PRO A 159 -4.53 5.33 -35.24
C PRO A 159 -3.38 4.50 -34.65
N GLY A 160 -3.15 4.55 -33.33
CA GLY A 160 -2.01 3.89 -32.67
C GLY A 160 -2.30 2.54 -32.02
N VAL A 161 -3.57 2.17 -31.82
CA VAL A 161 -3.95 0.96 -31.07
C VAL A 161 -3.98 -0.31 -31.95
N GLY A 162 -4.01 -0.13 -33.28
CA GLY A 162 -4.12 -1.25 -34.23
C GLY A 162 -2.96 -2.25 -34.20
N SER A 163 -1.77 -1.85 -33.74
CA SER A 163 -0.60 -2.74 -33.63
C SER A 163 -0.54 -3.53 -32.32
N LEU A 164 -1.18 -3.05 -31.26
CA LEU A 164 -1.20 -3.71 -29.94
C LEU A 164 -2.25 -4.83 -29.88
N VAL A 165 -3.38 -4.68 -30.57
CA VAL A 165 -4.44 -5.71 -30.64
C VAL A 165 -3.98 -6.98 -31.35
N ARG A 166 -2.98 -6.89 -32.25
CA ARG A 166 -2.54 -8.03 -33.06
C ARG A 166 -1.68 -9.04 -32.30
N ASN A 167 -1.06 -8.63 -31.18
CA ASN A 167 -0.18 -9.49 -30.38
C ASN A 167 -0.86 -10.08 -29.13
N VAL A 168 -2.10 -9.67 -28.83
CA VAL A 168 -2.89 -10.16 -27.69
C VAL A 168 -4.02 -11.07 -28.19
N LEU A 169 -3.64 -12.25 -28.65
CA LEU A 169 -4.40 -13.52 -28.65
C LEU A 169 -5.84 -13.62 -29.27
N PRO A 170 -6.27 -14.83 -29.71
CA PRO A 170 -7.58 -15.09 -30.32
C PRO A 170 -8.80 -14.89 -29.40
N GLN A 171 -8.60 -14.73 -28.08
CA GLN A 171 -9.70 -14.57 -27.12
C GLN A 171 -10.34 -13.17 -27.15
N ALA A 172 -9.68 -12.17 -27.74
CA ALA A 172 -10.28 -10.85 -27.97
C ALA A 172 -11.32 -10.83 -29.11
N GLY A 173 -11.40 -11.90 -29.92
CA GLY A 173 -12.30 -11.99 -31.07
C GLY A 173 -13.79 -11.98 -30.70
N GLU A 174 -14.16 -12.61 -29.59
CA GLU A 174 -15.57 -12.67 -29.13
C GLU A 174 -16.04 -11.34 -28.52
N PHE A 175 -15.14 -10.61 -27.85
CA PHE A 175 -15.47 -9.31 -27.30
C PHE A 175 -15.62 -8.26 -28.40
N ALA A 176 -14.70 -8.25 -29.36
CA ALA A 176 -14.76 -7.33 -30.50
C ALA A 176 -15.97 -7.60 -31.41
N SER A 177 -16.36 -8.86 -31.61
CA SER A 177 -17.55 -9.21 -32.42
C SER A 177 -18.85 -8.82 -31.73
N ASN A 178 -18.96 -9.02 -30.41
CA ASN A 178 -20.11 -8.59 -29.62
C ASN A 178 -20.23 -7.06 -29.58
N LEU A 179 -19.13 -6.34 -29.39
CA LEU A 179 -19.14 -4.87 -29.41
C LEU A 179 -19.51 -4.33 -30.80
N LEU A 180 -18.98 -4.91 -31.87
CA LEU A 180 -19.27 -4.49 -33.24
C LEU A 180 -20.73 -4.80 -33.64
N ASN A 181 -21.31 -5.90 -33.17
CA ASN A 181 -22.73 -6.21 -33.36
C ASN A 181 -23.63 -5.22 -32.61
N THR A 182 -23.31 -4.84 -31.37
CA THR A 182 -24.07 -3.84 -30.61
C THR A 182 -24.00 -2.45 -31.26
N LEU A 183 -22.83 -2.06 -31.79
CA LEU A 183 -22.69 -0.80 -32.54
C LEU A 183 -23.40 -0.81 -33.90
N ARG A 184 -23.37 -1.93 -34.64
CA ARG A 184 -24.14 -2.07 -35.90
C ARG A 184 -25.64 -2.06 -35.65
N GLN A 185 -26.11 -2.67 -34.56
CA GLN A 185 -27.51 -2.65 -34.17
C GLN A 185 -27.97 -1.25 -33.73
N SER A 186 -27.07 -0.45 -33.16
CA SER A 186 -27.34 0.96 -32.81
C SER A 186 -27.29 1.93 -34.00
N GLY A 187 -26.74 1.53 -35.14
CA GLY A 187 -26.53 2.42 -36.31
C GLY A 187 -27.41 2.16 -37.52
N SER A 188 -28.22 1.09 -37.51
CA SER A 188 -29.05 0.69 -38.65
C SER A 188 -30.53 0.85 -38.33
N GLY A 189 -31.05 2.07 -38.49
CA GLY A 189 -32.45 2.39 -38.25
C GLY A 189 -32.94 3.57 -39.06
N GLY A 190 -32.98 3.40 -40.39
CA GLY A 190 -33.90 4.16 -41.23
C GLY A 190 -35.29 3.54 -41.16
N GLY A 191 -36.27 4.31 -40.70
CA GLY A 191 -37.69 4.12 -40.96
C GLY A 191 -38.38 2.94 -40.26
N SER A 192 -39.05 3.20 -39.14
CA SER A 192 -40.52 3.17 -39.03
C SER A 192 -40.94 3.22 -37.55
N ASP A 193 -41.94 4.05 -37.30
CA ASP A 193 -42.49 4.37 -35.99
C ASP A 193 -43.06 3.15 -35.27
N GLN A 194 -42.39 2.69 -34.22
CA GLN A 194 -43.02 2.07 -33.05
C GLN A 194 -42.03 2.00 -31.88
N SER A 195 -42.17 2.97 -30.96
CA SER A 195 -41.45 3.03 -29.68
C SER A 195 -41.97 1.96 -28.72
N PRO A 196 -41.05 1.24 -28.05
CA PRO A 196 -40.94 1.42 -26.61
C PRO A 196 -39.58 2.02 -26.29
N THR A 197 -39.60 3.12 -25.55
CA THR A 197 -38.45 3.87 -25.03
C THR A 197 -37.67 3.01 -24.03
N ALA A 198 -36.78 2.15 -24.53
CA ALA A 198 -35.67 1.63 -23.75
C ALA A 198 -34.56 2.71 -23.77
N SER A 199 -34.53 3.55 -22.76
CA SER A 199 -33.41 4.47 -22.53
C SER A 199 -32.17 3.64 -22.25
N THR A 200 -31.26 3.57 -23.22
CA THR A 200 -29.90 3.04 -23.02
C THR A 200 -29.19 3.96 -22.04
N ASP A 201 -29.26 3.62 -20.76
CA ASP A 201 -28.63 4.36 -19.69
C ASP A 201 -27.11 4.28 -19.87
N PRO A 202 -26.38 5.39 -20.08
CA PRO A 202 -24.93 5.38 -20.22
C PRO A 202 -24.23 4.78 -18.99
N ALA A 203 -24.88 4.78 -17.82
CA ALA A 203 -24.36 4.11 -16.64
C ALA A 203 -24.30 2.57 -16.81
N SER A 204 -25.20 1.97 -17.60
CA SER A 204 -25.18 0.53 -17.85
C SER A 204 -23.97 0.11 -18.69
N ILE A 205 -23.56 0.93 -19.67
CA ILE A 205 -22.39 0.68 -20.52
C ILE A 205 -21.10 0.76 -19.69
N ILE A 206 -21.00 1.77 -18.82
CA ILE A 206 -19.84 1.92 -17.93
C ILE A 206 -19.71 0.74 -16.97
N ARG A 207 -20.83 0.27 -16.39
CA ARG A 207 -20.82 -0.92 -15.53
C ARG A 207 -20.35 -2.17 -16.27
N GLN A 208 -20.83 -2.38 -17.49
CA GLN A 208 -20.44 -3.53 -18.31
C GLN A 208 -18.94 -3.52 -18.68
N ILE A 209 -18.38 -2.33 -18.94
CA ILE A 209 -16.94 -2.16 -19.19
C ILE A 209 -16.13 -2.42 -17.91
N LEU A 210 -16.58 -1.91 -16.76
CA LEU A 210 -15.91 -2.14 -15.48
C LEU A 210 -15.92 -3.61 -15.07
N GLU A 211 -17.04 -4.32 -15.28
CA GLU A 211 -17.18 -5.75 -14.99
C GLU A 211 -16.29 -6.61 -15.91
N ALA A 212 -16.21 -6.25 -17.20
CA ALA A 212 -15.30 -6.93 -18.13
C ALA A 212 -13.82 -6.70 -17.77
N LEU A 213 -13.45 -5.49 -17.33
CA LEU A 213 -12.09 -5.23 -16.84
C LEU A 213 -11.80 -6.00 -15.55
N ALA A 214 -12.74 -6.04 -14.60
CA ALA A 214 -12.56 -6.76 -13.33
C ALA A 214 -12.46 -8.28 -13.53
N GLY A 215 -13.18 -8.85 -14.49
CA GLY A 215 -13.14 -10.29 -14.80
C GLY A 215 -11.88 -10.76 -15.52
N SER A 216 -11.15 -9.87 -16.19
CA SER A 216 -9.90 -10.21 -16.89
C SER A 216 -8.67 -10.26 -15.97
N ALA A 217 -8.77 -9.76 -14.73
CA ALA A 217 -7.72 -9.83 -13.73
C ALA A 217 -7.82 -11.13 -12.91
N SER A 218 -7.83 -12.29 -13.57
CA SER A 218 -7.70 -13.58 -12.88
C SER A 218 -6.21 -13.87 -12.65
N PRO A 219 -5.76 -14.12 -11.41
CA PRO A 219 -4.35 -14.37 -11.11
C PRO A 219 -3.92 -15.72 -11.71
N GLY A 220 -3.13 -15.65 -12.78
CA GLY A 220 -2.52 -16.80 -13.44
C GLY A 220 -1.65 -17.60 -12.47
N ALA A 221 -1.89 -18.91 -12.47
CA ALA A 221 -1.12 -19.91 -11.73
C ALA A 221 0.37 -19.84 -12.08
N ALA A 222 1.21 -19.77 -11.05
CA ALA A 222 2.66 -19.75 -11.19
C ALA A 222 3.18 -21.08 -11.78
N PRO A 223 4.10 -21.04 -12.76
CA PRO A 223 4.75 -22.23 -13.29
C PRO A 223 5.74 -22.83 -12.28
N ALA A 224 5.75 -24.16 -12.18
CA ALA A 224 6.66 -24.93 -11.33
C ALA A 224 8.13 -24.76 -11.77
N PRO A 225 9.08 -24.56 -10.85
CA PRO A 225 10.50 -24.48 -11.19
C PRO A 225 11.07 -25.87 -11.50
N GLY A 226 11.54 -26.02 -12.74
CA GLY A 226 12.28 -27.18 -13.22
C GLY A 226 13.71 -27.23 -12.69
N ALA A 227 14.19 -28.46 -12.49
CA ALA A 227 15.53 -28.81 -12.04
C ALA A 227 16.61 -28.35 -13.04
N THR A 228 17.59 -27.60 -12.56
CA THR A 228 18.86 -27.37 -13.24
C THR A 228 19.95 -28.23 -12.61
N THR A 229 20.37 -29.24 -13.37
CA THR A 229 21.59 -30.02 -13.15
C THR A 229 22.81 -29.14 -13.38
N SER A 230 23.69 -29.03 -12.38
CA SER A 230 24.98 -28.33 -12.47
C SER A 230 26.09 -29.34 -12.80
N PRO A 231 26.91 -29.13 -13.85
CA PRO A 231 28.08 -29.97 -14.08
C PRO A 231 29.28 -29.47 -13.26
N ALA A 232 30.03 -30.45 -12.75
CA ALA A 232 31.30 -30.29 -12.06
C ALA A 232 32.43 -29.96 -13.06
N ALA A 233 33.30 -29.01 -12.69
CA ALA A 233 34.64 -28.89 -13.25
C ALA A 233 35.57 -28.27 -12.21
N ALA A 234 36.67 -28.99 -11.93
CA ALA A 234 37.72 -28.65 -10.99
C ALA A 234 38.82 -27.81 -11.66
N ALA A 235 39.44 -26.88 -10.92
CA ALA A 235 40.90 -26.68 -10.86
C ALA A 235 41.28 -25.58 -9.83
N PRO A 236 42.48 -25.62 -9.22
CA PRO A 236 42.87 -24.85 -8.04
C PRO A 236 43.79 -23.65 -8.35
N GLY A 237 43.81 -22.64 -7.47
CA GLY A 237 44.86 -21.62 -7.48
C GLY A 237 44.64 -20.42 -6.56
N GLN A 238 45.31 -20.45 -5.40
CA GLN A 238 45.97 -19.34 -4.66
C GLN A 238 45.16 -18.08 -4.24
N GLN A 239 44.94 -17.90 -2.93
CA GLN A 239 45.66 -16.94 -2.03
C GLN A 239 45.34 -15.45 -2.33
N ALA A 240 45.02 -14.55 -1.41
CA ALA A 240 44.98 -14.51 0.05
C ALA A 240 44.23 -13.21 0.48
N GLN A 241 44.11 -13.01 1.80
CA GLN A 241 43.81 -11.76 2.53
C GLN A 241 42.37 -11.52 3.01
N ALA A 242 42.08 -12.18 4.13
CA ALA A 242 41.74 -11.56 5.41
C ALA A 242 40.89 -10.27 5.41
N SER A 243 39.62 -10.43 5.79
CA SER A 243 38.95 -9.53 6.72
C SER A 243 37.94 -10.36 7.51
N SER A 244 38.31 -10.65 8.75
CA SER A 244 37.57 -11.40 9.75
C SER A 244 36.52 -10.51 10.40
N TYR A 245 35.23 -10.80 10.18
CA TYR A 245 34.16 -10.42 11.09
C TYR A 245 33.21 -11.61 11.30
N ALA A 246 33.33 -12.16 12.51
CA ALA A 246 32.35 -12.93 13.29
C ALA A 246 31.23 -13.67 12.51
N GLU A 247 31.57 -14.88 12.07
CA GLU A 247 30.60 -15.92 11.73
C GLU A 247 29.99 -16.47 13.03
N ALA A 248 28.73 -16.12 13.29
CA ALA A 248 27.96 -16.73 14.36
C ALA A 248 27.79 -18.22 14.03
N GLN A 249 28.42 -19.07 14.83
CA GLN A 249 28.36 -20.53 14.72
C GLN A 249 26.90 -21.00 14.75
N ALA A 250 26.40 -21.41 13.59
CA ALA A 250 25.20 -22.22 13.50
C ALA A 250 25.51 -23.58 14.15
N LEU A 251 25.08 -23.75 15.40
CA LEU A 251 25.11 -25.04 16.06
C LEU A 251 24.23 -26.04 15.27
N PRO A 252 24.73 -27.24 14.96
CA PRO A 252 23.94 -28.24 14.27
C PRO A 252 22.81 -28.74 15.20
N ILE A 253 21.58 -28.40 14.85
CA ILE A 253 20.33 -28.85 15.50
C ILE A 253 20.24 -30.39 15.58
N ALA A 254 21.03 -31.11 14.78
CA ALA A 254 21.13 -32.57 14.81
C ALA A 254 21.62 -33.16 16.16
N ALA A 255 22.27 -32.38 17.03
CA ALA A 255 22.79 -32.87 18.31
C ALA A 255 21.74 -32.92 19.45
N LEU A 256 20.54 -32.33 19.28
CA LEU A 256 19.52 -32.27 20.33
C LEU A 256 18.49 -33.41 20.29
N LEU A 257 18.47 -34.21 19.22
CA LEU A 257 17.54 -35.32 19.04
C LEU A 257 17.63 -36.45 20.09
N PRO A 258 18.82 -36.90 20.54
CA PRO A 258 18.89 -38.01 21.51
C PRO A 258 18.48 -37.61 22.94
N LEU A 259 18.48 -36.31 23.26
CA LEU A 259 18.10 -35.79 24.59
C LEU A 259 16.59 -35.66 24.76
N LEU A 260 15.84 -35.56 23.66
CA LEU A 260 14.37 -35.61 23.70
C LEU A 260 13.82 -37.03 23.81
N GLN A 261 14.56 -38.05 23.34
CA GLN A 261 14.14 -39.45 23.48
C GLN A 261 14.24 -39.95 24.93
N SER A 262 15.16 -39.45 25.75
CA SER A 262 15.28 -39.88 27.16
C SER A 262 14.18 -39.35 28.08
N VAL A 263 13.43 -38.32 27.66
CA VAL A 263 12.36 -37.70 28.46
C VAL A 263 10.97 -38.24 28.10
N LEU A 264 10.83 -38.90 26.95
CA LEU A 264 9.53 -39.33 26.42
C LEU A 264 9.25 -40.84 26.51
N THR A 265 10.18 -41.64 27.03
CA THR A 265 9.94 -43.05 27.37
C THR A 265 9.99 -43.23 28.88
N PRO A 266 8.88 -43.62 29.55
CA PRO A 266 8.85 -43.95 30.97
C PRO A 266 9.61 -45.24 31.31
#